data_AF-A0A2A9PKQ9-F1
#
_entry.id   AF-A0A2A9PKQ9-F1
#
_cell.length_a   1.000
_cell.length_b   1.000
_cell.length_c   1.000
_cell.angle_alpha   90.00
_cell.angle_beta   90.00
_cell.angle_gamma   90.00
#
_symmetry.space_group_name_H-M   'P 1'
#
loop_
_entity.id
_entity.type
_entity.pdbx_description
1 polymer ?
#
loop_
_entity_poly.entity_id
_entity_poly.type
_entity_poly.pdbx_seq_one_letter_code
_entity_poly.pdbx_strand_id
1 'polypeptide(L)'
;MYGMVVPRILLRNHSSDLEAVHGIQDQIKVEKVSRSGPRLGPMLTNQLLGNGLLKPLAFQSPGSLGKDSAHNLLQVLSKVYQSNKPADPRDSYIVSRTLREAGVTCGFYDPPPGVDYALANRLISADLAAAERLLQPYNNGWFYFPDEYTADFGNHYTMRSRFAFRGYAPVVQSEAIYPEWIGNGSETLSLKGDECYIITFSGKPPVKGFWSLTLYNISSTFVANPLNRHSLGDQHPLTYSDGEPVYGRNNRTDPFAILLQPSDKAPPSNWTSNWLPTPAGGGAFAPMQPGKLTPDDSQQQEPHRNNPGCGKLDSMYGLGTDFSRP
;
A
#
# COMPACT_ATOMS: atom_id res chain seq x y z
N MET A 1 -15.93 -6.04 -20.36
CA MET A 1 -15.60 -5.49 -19.03
C MET A 1 -14.94 -6.59 -18.23
N TYR A 2 -13.78 -6.29 -17.66
CA TYR A 2 -13.00 -7.20 -16.82
C TYR A 2 -13.00 -6.64 -15.40
N GLY A 3 -12.99 -7.52 -14.40
CA GLY A 3 -12.99 -7.12 -13.01
C GLY A 3 -12.20 -8.10 -12.17
N MET A 4 -11.78 -7.64 -11.00
CA MET A 4 -11.15 -8.44 -9.97
C MET A 4 -11.99 -8.30 -8.70
N VAL A 5 -12.23 -9.41 -8.00
CA VAL A 5 -12.90 -9.42 -6.71
C VAL A 5 -11.92 -10.01 -5.71
N VAL A 6 -11.64 -9.26 -4.64
CA VAL A 6 -10.69 -9.67 -3.59
C VAL A 6 -11.44 -9.65 -2.26
N PRO A 7 -12.09 -10.75 -1.85
CA PRO A 7 -12.72 -10.81 -0.54
C PRO A 7 -11.63 -10.82 0.54
N ARG A 8 -11.84 -10.04 1.61
CA ARG A 8 -10.99 -10.06 2.81
C ARG A 8 -11.89 -10.43 3.99
N ILE A 9 -11.52 -11.48 4.72
CA ILE A 9 -12.24 -11.92 5.92
C ILE A 9 -11.33 -11.64 7.11
N LEU A 10 -11.87 -10.96 8.12
CA LEU A 10 -11.13 -10.67 9.33
C LEU A 10 -10.88 -11.97 10.12
N LEU A 11 -9.63 -12.18 10.51
CA LEU A 11 -9.20 -13.23 11.43
C LEU A 11 -8.78 -12.53 12.73
N ARG A 12 -9.54 -12.73 13.82
CA ARG A 12 -9.28 -12.11 15.13
C ARG A 12 -8.29 -12.91 15.96
N ASN A 13 -8.31 -14.24 15.86
CA ASN A 13 -7.40 -15.09 16.61
C ASN A 13 -7.08 -16.38 15.86
N HIS A 14 -5.88 -16.43 15.30
CA HIS A 14 -5.31 -17.56 14.56
C HIS A 14 -5.52 -18.95 15.20
N SER A 15 -5.67 -19.04 16.53
CA SER A 15 -5.89 -20.30 17.23
C SER A 15 -7.35 -20.73 17.37
N SER A 16 -8.32 -19.81 17.30
CA SER A 16 -9.71 -20.09 17.67
C SER A 16 -10.73 -19.83 16.56
N ASP A 17 -10.46 -18.92 15.63
CA ASP A 17 -11.43 -18.55 14.58
C ASP A 17 -11.01 -18.95 13.15
N LEU A 18 -9.83 -19.57 12.99
CA LEU A 18 -9.33 -20.01 11.69
C LEU A 18 -10.26 -21.01 11.00
N GLU A 19 -10.76 -22.00 11.74
CA GLU A 19 -11.69 -23.00 11.20
C GLU A 19 -13.01 -22.34 10.72
N ALA A 20 -13.54 -21.39 11.49
CA ALA A 20 -14.74 -20.65 11.11
C ALA A 20 -14.51 -19.78 9.86
N VAL A 21 -13.36 -19.10 9.78
CA VAL A 21 -12.98 -18.30 8.60
C VAL A 21 -12.86 -19.20 7.37
N HIS A 22 -12.20 -20.35 7.46
CA HIS A 22 -12.14 -21.32 6.37
C HIS A 22 -13.53 -21.81 5.96
N GLY A 23 -14.41 -22.09 6.93
CA GLY A 23 -15.79 -22.47 6.65
C GLY A 23 -16.59 -21.40 5.90
N ILE A 24 -16.30 -20.11 6.10
CA ILE A 24 -16.85 -19.01 5.30
C ILE A 24 -16.21 -18.98 3.91
N GLN A 25 -14.88 -19.11 3.81
CA GLN A 25 -14.15 -19.12 2.53
C GLN A 25 -14.67 -20.22 1.60
N ASP A 26 -14.90 -21.43 2.12
CA ASP A 26 -15.41 -22.58 1.37
C ASP A 26 -16.82 -22.35 0.79
N GLN A 27 -17.58 -21.41 1.36
CA GLN A 27 -18.91 -21.02 0.88
C GLN A 27 -18.88 -19.91 -0.18
N ILE A 28 -17.75 -19.22 -0.37
CA ILE A 28 -17.61 -18.19 -1.41
C ILE A 28 -17.41 -18.88 -2.76
N LYS A 29 -18.46 -18.89 -3.58
CA LYS A 29 -18.46 -19.52 -4.90
C LYS A 29 -18.64 -18.49 -6.01
N VAL A 30 -17.97 -18.73 -7.13
CA VAL A 30 -18.15 -17.98 -8.38
C VAL A 30 -18.84 -18.87 -9.39
N GLU A 31 -20.06 -18.51 -9.78
CA GLU A 31 -20.85 -19.23 -10.77
C GLU A 31 -21.01 -18.39 -12.04
N LYS A 32 -20.96 -19.06 -13.20
CA LYS A 32 -21.23 -18.39 -14.48
C LYS A 32 -22.73 -18.24 -14.67
N VAL A 33 -23.19 -17.00 -14.78
CA VAL A 33 -24.58 -16.71 -15.13
C VAL A 33 -24.65 -16.31 -16.61
N SER A 34 -25.58 -16.91 -17.35
CA SER A 34 -25.85 -16.53 -18.73
C SER A 34 -26.37 -15.10 -18.80
N ARG A 35 -25.76 -14.28 -19.64
CA ARG A 35 -26.20 -12.89 -19.89
C ARG A 35 -26.82 -12.80 -21.27
N SER A 36 -28.00 -12.18 -21.35
CA SER A 36 -28.60 -11.81 -22.64
C SER A 36 -27.87 -10.62 -23.29
N GLY A 37 -27.91 -10.55 -24.62
CA GLY A 37 -27.35 -9.44 -25.39
C GLY A 37 -25.92 -9.66 -25.93
N PRO A 38 -25.41 -8.70 -26.70
CA PRO A 38 -24.18 -8.83 -27.48
C PRO A 38 -22.94 -8.87 -26.58
N ARG A 39 -21.90 -9.64 -26.95
CA ARG A 39 -20.65 -9.71 -26.17
C ARG A 39 -20.07 -8.31 -25.95
N LEU A 40 -19.70 -8.01 -24.70
CA LEU A 40 -19.10 -6.73 -24.31
C LEU A 40 -17.57 -6.67 -24.56
N GLY A 41 -16.97 -7.77 -25.01
CA GLY A 41 -15.54 -7.91 -25.26
C GLY A 41 -15.11 -9.37 -25.36
N PRO A 42 -13.84 -9.64 -25.71
CA PRO A 42 -13.31 -10.99 -25.71
C PRO A 42 -13.19 -11.54 -24.29
N MET A 43 -13.15 -12.86 -24.15
CA MET A 43 -12.89 -13.52 -22.87
C MET A 43 -11.48 -13.14 -22.37
N LEU A 44 -11.35 -12.86 -21.07
CA LEU A 44 -10.04 -12.66 -20.45
C LEU A 44 -9.33 -14.01 -20.41
N THR A 45 -8.29 -14.15 -21.22
CA THR A 45 -7.47 -15.37 -21.31
C THR A 45 -6.00 -15.01 -21.17
N ASN A 46 -5.17 -15.99 -20.78
CA ASN A 46 -3.71 -15.81 -20.82
C ASN A 46 -3.25 -15.38 -22.21
N GLN A 47 -3.84 -15.91 -23.28
CA GLN A 47 -3.52 -15.54 -24.65
C GLN A 47 -3.82 -14.06 -24.93
N LEU A 48 -4.97 -13.55 -24.48
CA LEU A 48 -5.31 -12.13 -24.60
C LEU A 48 -4.29 -11.26 -23.87
N LEU A 49 -3.81 -11.74 -22.70
CA LEU A 49 -2.80 -11.09 -21.86
C LEU A 49 -1.35 -11.44 -22.25
N GLY A 50 -1.12 -11.99 -23.44
CA GLY A 50 0.23 -12.24 -23.98
C GLY A 50 0.95 -13.47 -23.43
N ASN A 51 0.26 -14.45 -22.84
CA ASN A 51 0.82 -15.73 -22.38
C ASN A 51 2.06 -15.57 -21.46
N GLY A 52 1.99 -14.64 -20.50
CA GLY A 52 3.06 -14.39 -19.54
C GLY A 52 4.14 -13.42 -20.02
N LEU A 53 4.00 -12.84 -21.21
CA LEU A 53 4.91 -11.82 -21.75
C LEU A 53 5.14 -10.63 -20.80
N LEU A 54 4.12 -10.29 -19.99
CA LEU A 54 4.20 -9.19 -19.03
C LEU A 54 4.76 -9.60 -17.66
N LYS A 55 4.98 -10.90 -17.40
CA LYS A 55 5.46 -11.38 -16.10
C LYS A 55 6.80 -10.76 -15.67
N PRO A 56 7.81 -10.57 -16.57
CA PRO A 56 9.04 -9.89 -16.21
C PRO A 56 8.87 -8.40 -15.88
N LEU A 57 7.75 -7.80 -16.28
CA LEU A 57 7.47 -6.36 -16.12
C LEU A 57 6.74 -6.06 -14.81
N ALA A 58 6.19 -7.07 -14.14
CA ALA A 58 5.28 -6.91 -13.01
C ALA A 58 5.88 -6.11 -11.83
N PHE A 59 7.21 -6.05 -11.73
CA PHE A 59 7.94 -5.34 -10.69
C PHE A 59 8.89 -4.26 -11.23
N GLN A 60 8.81 -3.93 -12.53
CA GLN A 60 9.61 -2.87 -13.12
C GLN A 60 8.87 -1.54 -13.03
N SER A 61 9.60 -0.45 -12.77
CA SER A 61 9.02 0.89 -12.79
C SER A 61 8.52 1.20 -14.21
N PRO A 62 7.31 1.80 -14.36
CA PRO A 62 6.83 2.24 -15.67
C PRO A 62 7.80 3.20 -16.38
N GLY A 63 8.60 3.95 -15.62
CA GLY A 63 9.60 4.89 -16.12
C GLY A 63 10.97 4.27 -16.43
N SER A 64 11.11 2.94 -16.43
CA SER A 64 12.39 2.26 -16.67
C SER A 64 12.31 1.15 -17.73
N LEU A 65 11.26 1.13 -18.55
CA LEU A 65 11.05 0.05 -19.51
C LEU A 65 11.99 0.19 -20.72
N GLY A 66 12.73 -0.87 -21.03
CA GLY A 66 13.45 -0.97 -22.30
C GLY A 66 12.48 -1.09 -23.50
N LYS A 67 13.00 -0.86 -24.71
CA LYS A 67 12.23 -0.91 -25.96
C LYS A 67 11.34 -2.15 -26.08
N ASP A 68 11.89 -3.34 -25.88
CA ASP A 68 11.15 -4.60 -26.02
C ASP A 68 10.07 -4.76 -24.94
N SER A 69 10.35 -4.29 -23.72
CA SER A 69 9.40 -4.31 -22.60
C SER A 69 8.22 -3.37 -22.85
N ALA A 70 8.49 -2.16 -23.33
CA ALA A 70 7.47 -1.20 -23.74
C ALA A 70 6.64 -1.74 -24.92
N HIS A 71 7.30 -2.36 -25.91
CA HIS A 71 6.62 -3.00 -27.04
C HIS A 71 5.67 -4.10 -26.57
N ASN A 72 6.15 -5.00 -25.70
CA ASN A 72 5.34 -6.08 -25.15
C ASN A 72 4.10 -5.57 -24.38
N LEU A 73 4.28 -4.55 -23.53
CA LEU A 73 3.20 -3.92 -22.79
C LEU A 73 2.14 -3.32 -23.74
N LEU A 74 2.58 -2.51 -24.71
CA LEU A 74 1.70 -1.81 -25.63
C LEU A 74 1.03 -2.77 -26.64
N GLN A 75 1.69 -3.87 -26.98
CA GLN A 75 1.12 -4.95 -27.79
C GLN A 75 0.06 -5.76 -27.04
N VAL A 76 0.14 -5.91 -25.71
CA VAL A 76 -0.98 -6.46 -24.93
C VAL A 76 -2.10 -5.43 -24.78
N LEU A 77 -1.75 -4.16 -24.52
CA LEU A 77 -2.71 -3.06 -24.43
C LEU A 77 -3.57 -2.96 -25.69
N SER A 78 -2.97 -3.05 -26.88
CA SER A 78 -3.67 -2.94 -28.16
C SER A 78 -4.79 -3.98 -28.33
N LYS A 79 -4.65 -5.15 -27.71
CA LYS A 79 -5.63 -6.25 -27.74
C LYS A 79 -6.81 -6.03 -26.79
N VAL A 80 -6.56 -5.39 -25.65
CA VAL A 80 -7.58 -5.19 -24.60
C VAL A 80 -8.29 -3.83 -24.68
N TYR A 81 -7.63 -2.81 -25.23
CA TYR A 81 -8.10 -1.42 -25.19
C TYR A 81 -9.50 -1.23 -25.77
N GLN A 82 -9.82 -1.92 -26.88
CA GLN A 82 -11.13 -1.86 -27.53
C GLN A 82 -12.29 -2.20 -26.59
N SER A 83 -12.06 -3.11 -25.64
CA SER A 83 -13.05 -3.59 -24.67
C SER A 83 -12.81 -3.07 -23.24
N ASN A 84 -11.82 -2.20 -23.06
CA ASN A 84 -11.40 -1.61 -21.79
C ASN A 84 -11.03 -0.13 -21.98
N LYS A 85 -12.02 0.65 -22.45
CA LYS A 85 -11.90 2.10 -22.66
C LYS A 85 -11.85 2.85 -21.32
N PRO A 86 -11.47 4.15 -21.32
CA PRO A 86 -11.57 4.99 -20.13
C PRO A 86 -12.94 4.88 -19.46
N ALA A 87 -12.95 4.92 -18.11
CA ALA A 87 -14.18 4.87 -17.34
C ALA A 87 -15.04 6.11 -17.57
N ASP A 88 -14.41 7.29 -17.65
CA ASP A 88 -15.04 8.52 -18.10
C ASP A 88 -15.14 8.56 -19.63
N PRO A 89 -16.36 8.56 -20.22
CA PRO A 89 -16.52 8.61 -21.66
C PRO A 89 -15.95 9.89 -22.30
N ARG A 90 -15.81 10.99 -21.55
CA ARG A 90 -15.27 12.27 -22.04
C ARG A 90 -13.80 12.13 -22.47
N ASP A 91 -13.05 11.25 -21.83
CA ASP A 91 -11.65 10.99 -22.15
C ASP A 91 -11.45 10.01 -23.32
N SER A 92 -12.52 9.31 -23.74
CA SER A 92 -12.42 8.27 -24.75
C SER A 92 -11.79 8.77 -26.05
N TYR A 93 -12.09 10.00 -26.47
CA TYR A 93 -11.51 10.59 -27.68
C TYR A 93 -10.01 10.85 -27.53
N ILE A 94 -9.61 11.54 -26.46
CA ILE A 94 -8.22 11.95 -26.22
C ILE A 94 -7.34 10.71 -26.05
N VAL A 95 -7.74 9.77 -25.19
CA VAL A 95 -6.98 8.53 -24.96
C VAL A 95 -6.89 7.69 -26.23
N SER A 96 -7.98 7.55 -26.99
CA SER A 96 -7.95 6.80 -28.27
C SER A 96 -7.01 7.44 -29.28
N ARG A 97 -6.99 8.77 -29.33
CA ARG A 97 -6.12 9.53 -30.23
C ARG A 97 -4.66 9.37 -29.83
N THR A 98 -4.32 9.58 -28.55
CA THR A 98 -2.95 9.42 -28.04
C THR A 98 -2.42 8.01 -28.27
N LEU A 99 -3.22 6.98 -27.98
CA LEU A 99 -2.82 5.59 -28.22
C LEU A 99 -2.59 5.31 -29.71
N ARG A 100 -3.46 5.83 -30.59
CA ARG A 100 -3.29 5.70 -32.05
C ARG A 100 -2.03 6.40 -32.54
N GLU A 101 -1.79 7.63 -32.10
CA GLU A 101 -0.58 8.41 -32.43
C GLU A 101 0.69 7.71 -31.94
N ALA A 102 0.61 6.99 -30.81
CA ALA A 102 1.69 6.15 -30.31
C ALA A 102 1.86 4.83 -31.07
N GLY A 103 0.94 4.45 -31.97
CA GLY A 103 1.02 3.21 -32.75
C GLY A 103 0.13 2.05 -32.26
N VAL A 104 -0.67 2.26 -31.21
CA VAL A 104 -1.60 1.26 -30.68
C VAL A 104 -2.88 1.27 -31.50
N THR A 105 -3.05 0.27 -32.38
CA THR A 105 -4.22 0.19 -33.27
C THR A 105 -4.71 -1.25 -33.42
N CYS A 106 -6.03 -1.47 -33.31
CA CYS A 106 -6.72 -2.70 -33.70
C CYS A 106 -6.03 -4.04 -33.34
N GLY A 107 -5.51 -4.19 -32.11
CA GLY A 107 -4.84 -5.41 -31.67
C GLY A 107 -3.34 -5.51 -31.99
N PHE A 108 -2.75 -4.45 -32.55
CA PHE A 108 -1.33 -4.34 -32.88
C PHE A 108 -0.71 -3.09 -32.26
N TYR A 109 0.59 -3.18 -31.99
CA TYR A 109 1.41 -2.02 -31.65
C TYR A 109 2.52 -1.86 -32.67
N ASP A 110 2.48 -0.76 -33.42
CA ASP A 110 3.48 -0.38 -34.42
C ASP A 110 3.94 1.06 -34.15
N PRO A 111 5.05 1.25 -33.40
CA PRO A 111 5.48 2.59 -33.00
C PRO A 111 5.93 3.43 -34.20
N PRO A 112 5.72 4.76 -34.17
CA PRO A 112 6.32 5.66 -35.14
C PRO A 112 7.85 5.48 -35.23
N PRO A 113 8.48 5.76 -36.38
CA PRO A 113 9.93 5.72 -36.48
C PRO A 113 10.56 6.77 -35.56
N GLY A 114 11.68 6.40 -34.93
CA GLY A 114 12.47 7.33 -34.12
C GLY A 114 11.92 7.61 -32.71
N VAL A 115 11.04 6.77 -32.15
CA VAL A 115 10.61 6.88 -30.74
C VAL A 115 11.82 6.82 -29.81
N ASP A 116 12.01 7.90 -29.04
CA ASP A 116 13.01 7.97 -27.98
C ASP A 116 12.43 7.42 -26.67
N TYR A 117 12.69 6.13 -26.42
CA TYR A 117 12.27 5.45 -25.20
C TYR A 117 12.95 6.00 -23.94
N ALA A 118 14.16 6.57 -24.07
CA ALA A 118 14.85 7.18 -22.93
C ALA A 118 14.18 8.49 -22.52
N LEU A 119 13.73 9.30 -23.49
CA LEU A 119 12.90 10.47 -23.20
C LEU A 119 11.54 10.07 -22.62
N ALA A 120 10.85 9.08 -23.20
CA ALA A 120 9.58 8.60 -22.67
C ALA A 120 9.69 8.15 -21.19
N ASN A 121 10.72 7.37 -20.87
CA ASN A 121 11.03 6.93 -19.51
C ASN A 121 11.29 8.08 -18.54
N ARG A 122 12.02 9.12 -18.98
CA ARG A 122 12.25 10.34 -18.17
C ARG A 122 10.96 11.10 -17.89
N LEU A 123 10.09 11.25 -18.88
CA LEU A 123 8.79 11.92 -18.71
C LEU A 123 7.90 11.15 -17.74
N ILE A 124 7.78 9.83 -17.92
CA ILE A 124 7.00 8.96 -17.01
C ILE A 124 7.56 9.02 -15.58
N SER A 125 8.89 8.97 -15.42
CA SER A 125 9.51 9.07 -14.11
C SER A 125 9.27 10.43 -13.44
N ALA A 126 9.28 11.52 -14.22
CA ALA A 126 8.94 12.85 -13.72
C ALA A 126 7.47 12.95 -13.29
N ASP A 127 6.55 12.39 -14.06
CA ASP A 127 5.12 12.34 -13.71
C ASP A 127 4.88 11.52 -12.44
N LEU A 128 5.53 10.36 -12.30
CA LEU A 128 5.46 9.54 -11.10
C LEU A 128 6.05 10.29 -9.89
N ALA A 129 7.18 10.99 -10.05
CA ALA A 129 7.75 11.81 -8.98
C ALA A 129 6.85 13.00 -8.60
N ALA A 130 6.15 13.61 -9.56
CA ALA A 130 5.16 14.64 -9.30
C ALA A 130 3.93 14.07 -8.56
N ALA A 131 3.50 12.86 -8.90
CA ALA A 131 2.43 12.15 -8.20
C ALA A 131 2.79 11.86 -6.74
N GLU A 132 4.04 11.49 -6.42
CA GLU A 132 4.48 11.32 -5.01
C GLU A 132 4.31 12.61 -4.19
N ARG A 133 4.46 13.79 -4.81
CA ARG A 133 4.30 15.08 -4.12
C ARG A 133 2.85 15.42 -3.76
N LEU A 134 1.88 14.61 -4.20
CA LEU A 134 0.47 14.77 -3.81
C LEU A 134 0.18 14.20 -2.41
N LEU A 135 1.13 13.47 -1.81
CA LEU A 135 1.05 13.02 -0.42
C LEU A 135 0.86 14.22 0.52
N GLN A 136 -0.13 14.13 1.39
CA GLN A 136 -0.42 15.14 2.40
C GLN A 136 0.10 14.69 3.77
N PRO A 137 0.80 15.57 4.51
CA PRO A 137 1.25 15.27 5.86
C PRO A 137 0.10 15.33 6.86
N TYR A 138 0.14 14.46 7.86
CA TYR A 138 -0.64 14.59 9.10
C TYR A 138 0.10 15.41 10.19
N ASN A 139 1.16 16.13 9.81
CA ASN A 139 2.00 16.97 10.68
C ASN A 139 2.71 16.25 11.82
N ASN A 140 2.93 14.94 11.68
CA ASN A 140 3.62 14.08 12.66
C ASN A 140 4.47 12.99 11.99
N GLY A 141 4.92 13.21 10.75
CA GLY A 141 5.75 12.27 9.98
C GLY A 141 4.96 11.18 9.24
N TRP A 142 3.65 11.07 9.47
CA TRP A 142 2.73 10.24 8.68
C TRP A 142 2.17 11.03 7.51
N PHE A 143 1.97 10.34 6.39
CA PHE A 143 1.44 10.89 5.16
C PHE A 143 0.36 9.98 4.58
N TYR A 144 -0.55 10.56 3.81
CA TYR A 144 -1.47 9.79 2.98
C TYR A 144 -1.93 10.61 1.77
N PHE A 145 -2.44 9.92 0.75
CA PHE A 145 -3.02 10.59 -0.40
C PHE A 145 -4.42 11.12 -0.08
N PRO A 146 -4.81 12.27 -0.67
CA PRO A 146 -6.21 12.68 -0.76
C PRO A 146 -7.12 11.61 -1.38
N ASP A 147 -8.42 11.69 -1.08
CA ASP A 147 -9.43 10.69 -1.49
C ASP A 147 -9.56 10.61 -3.02
N GLU A 148 -9.52 11.75 -3.71
CA GLU A 148 -9.59 11.82 -5.18
C GLU A 148 -8.43 11.11 -5.91
N TYR A 149 -7.36 10.76 -5.18
CA TYR A 149 -6.20 10.06 -5.69
C TYR A 149 -6.10 8.62 -5.20
N THR A 150 -7.13 8.09 -4.53
CA THR A 150 -7.11 6.76 -3.92
C THR A 150 -8.29 5.91 -4.43
N ALA A 151 -7.98 4.76 -5.03
CA ALA A 151 -8.95 3.75 -5.53
C ALA A 151 -9.86 4.19 -6.69
N ASP A 152 -10.64 5.26 -6.55
CA ASP A 152 -11.41 5.86 -7.64
C ASP A 152 -10.62 7.01 -8.27
N PHE A 153 -9.71 6.66 -9.17
CA PHE A 153 -8.78 7.62 -9.76
C PHE A 153 -9.42 8.59 -10.75
N GLY A 154 -10.67 8.37 -11.20
CA GLY A 154 -11.25 9.11 -12.31
C GLY A 154 -10.28 9.20 -13.51
N ASN A 155 -9.90 10.43 -13.86
CA ASN A 155 -8.98 10.72 -14.99
C ASN A 155 -7.51 10.92 -14.54
N HIS A 156 -7.18 10.64 -13.27
CA HIS A 156 -5.81 10.69 -12.74
C HIS A 156 -5.02 9.44 -13.15
N TYR A 157 -4.74 9.28 -14.45
CA TYR A 157 -4.03 8.12 -15.00
C TYR A 157 -2.65 7.90 -14.37
N THR A 158 -1.92 8.96 -14.03
CA THR A 158 -0.63 8.86 -13.34
C THR A 158 -0.78 8.23 -11.96
N MET A 159 -1.80 8.62 -11.18
CA MET A 159 -2.10 8.00 -9.88
C MET A 159 -2.50 6.54 -10.07
N ARG A 160 -3.36 6.24 -11.05
CA ARG A 160 -3.73 4.87 -11.40
C ARG A 160 -2.51 4.02 -11.77
N SER A 161 -1.57 4.57 -12.54
CA SER A 161 -0.32 3.89 -12.92
C SER A 161 0.61 3.70 -11.71
N ARG A 162 0.72 4.71 -10.84
CA ARG A 162 1.49 4.63 -9.59
C ARG A 162 0.97 3.49 -8.72
N PHE A 163 -0.33 3.45 -8.45
CA PHE A 163 -0.91 2.37 -7.63
C PHE A 163 -0.83 1.01 -8.33
N ALA A 164 -1.06 0.92 -9.64
CA ALA A 164 -0.88 -0.35 -10.35
C ALA A 164 0.56 -0.91 -10.23
N PHE A 165 1.56 -0.05 -10.09
CA PHE A 165 2.96 -0.42 -9.85
C PHE A 165 3.28 -0.68 -8.36
N ARG A 166 2.86 0.21 -7.45
CA ARG A 166 3.25 0.18 -6.02
C ARG A 166 2.27 -0.54 -5.10
N GLY A 167 0.97 -0.46 -5.37
CA GLY A 167 -0.08 -0.80 -4.41
C GLY A 167 -1.23 -1.56 -5.09
N TYR A 168 -1.28 -2.87 -4.88
CA TYR A 168 -2.34 -3.70 -5.46
C TYR A 168 -3.72 -3.26 -4.95
N ALA A 169 -4.55 -2.72 -5.85
CA ALA A 169 -5.97 -2.47 -5.65
C ALA A 169 -6.31 -1.75 -4.33
N PRO A 170 -5.95 -0.46 -4.18
CA PRO A 170 -6.45 0.33 -3.07
C PRO A 170 -7.98 0.31 -3.05
N VAL A 171 -8.55 0.45 -1.85
CA VAL A 171 -9.98 0.67 -1.64
C VAL A 171 -10.21 2.15 -1.32
N VAL A 172 -11.43 2.63 -1.52
CA VAL A 172 -11.80 4.01 -1.19
C VAL A 172 -11.61 4.26 0.31
N GLN A 173 -11.35 5.52 0.70
CA GLN A 173 -10.96 5.83 2.08
C GLN A 173 -12.06 5.55 3.11
N SER A 174 -13.32 5.51 2.69
CA SER A 174 -14.44 5.08 3.55
C SER A 174 -14.35 3.62 3.98
N GLU A 175 -13.60 2.79 3.26
CA GLU A 175 -13.39 1.37 3.56
C GLU A 175 -12.09 1.15 4.34
N ALA A 176 -10.97 1.73 3.88
CA ALA A 176 -9.70 1.66 4.59
C ALA A 176 -8.75 2.79 4.15
N ILE A 177 -7.94 3.26 5.09
CA ILE A 177 -6.79 4.12 4.83
C ILE A 177 -5.50 3.40 5.24
N TYR A 178 -4.41 3.68 4.51
CA TYR A 178 -3.10 3.10 4.75
C TYR A 178 -2.02 4.20 4.85
N PRO A 179 -1.95 4.90 5.98
CA PRO A 179 -0.92 5.90 6.19
C PRO A 179 0.49 5.34 6.11
N GLU A 180 1.37 6.07 5.45
CA GLU A 180 2.77 5.71 5.33
C GLU A 180 3.59 6.63 6.24
N TRP A 181 4.53 6.05 6.98
CA TRP A 181 5.55 6.85 7.65
C TRP A 181 6.58 7.28 6.63
N ILE A 182 6.79 8.59 6.50
CA ILE A 182 7.85 9.16 5.64
C ILE A 182 8.79 10.03 6.46
N GLY A 183 8.42 10.38 7.70
CA GLY A 183 9.25 11.18 8.60
C GLY A 183 9.72 12.47 7.92
N ASN A 184 11.04 12.67 7.85
CA ASN A 184 11.70 13.81 7.19
C ASN A 184 12.14 13.51 5.74
N GLY A 185 11.53 12.53 5.07
CA GLY A 185 11.85 12.15 3.69
C GLY A 185 12.34 10.71 3.49
N SER A 186 12.22 9.87 4.52
CA SER A 186 12.57 8.44 4.47
C SER A 186 11.39 7.59 4.92
N GLU A 187 10.94 6.68 4.06
CA GLU A 187 9.94 5.65 4.37
C GLU A 187 10.44 4.60 5.38
N THR A 188 11.69 4.73 5.84
CA THR A 188 12.33 3.79 6.77
C THR A 188 12.73 4.46 8.08
N LEU A 189 12.54 3.72 9.16
CA LEU A 189 13.10 3.95 10.47
C LEU A 189 14.31 3.02 10.66
N SER A 190 15.25 3.41 11.51
CA SER A 190 16.39 2.56 11.87
C SER A 190 16.67 2.67 13.36
N LEU A 191 17.11 1.56 13.96
CA LEU A 191 17.51 1.46 15.37
C LEU A 191 18.90 0.83 15.46
N LYS A 192 19.70 1.23 16.44
CA LYS A 192 20.80 0.39 16.95
C LYS A 192 20.26 -0.69 17.89
N GLY A 193 21.10 -1.67 18.20
CA GLY A 193 20.70 -2.83 19.01
C GLY A 193 20.24 -2.53 20.44
N ASP A 194 20.60 -1.36 20.98
CA ASP A 194 20.20 -0.88 22.31
C ASP A 194 19.20 0.29 22.27
N GLU A 195 18.74 0.66 21.07
CA GLU A 195 17.79 1.76 20.87
C GLU A 195 16.35 1.24 20.75
N CYS A 196 15.40 2.16 20.96
CA CYS A 196 13.99 1.88 20.75
C CYS A 196 13.23 3.09 20.15
N TYR A 197 12.05 2.85 19.58
CA TYR A 197 11.07 3.91 19.33
C TYR A 197 9.82 3.66 20.17
N ILE A 198 9.18 4.75 20.59
CA ILE A 198 7.87 4.72 21.21
C ILE A 198 6.90 5.42 20.27
N ILE A 199 5.92 4.69 19.75
CA ILE A 199 4.79 5.26 19.00
C ILE A 199 3.68 5.59 19.98
N THR A 200 3.34 6.87 20.13
CA THR A 200 2.31 7.34 21.08
C THR A 200 0.99 7.60 20.37
N PHE A 201 -0.09 7.04 20.88
CA PHE A 201 -1.45 7.34 20.46
C PHE A 201 -2.10 8.27 21.48
N SER A 202 -2.69 9.38 21.05
CA SER A 202 -3.37 10.29 21.98
C SER A 202 -4.66 9.67 22.55
N GLY A 203 -5.16 8.64 21.89
CA GLY A 203 -6.33 7.86 22.24
C GLY A 203 -6.56 6.75 21.21
N LYS A 204 -7.68 6.05 21.32
CA LYS A 204 -8.06 5.00 20.37
C LYS A 204 -8.27 5.60 18.96
N PRO A 205 -7.71 5.00 17.90
CA PRO A 205 -8.07 5.37 16.53
C PRO A 205 -9.60 5.33 16.33
N PRO A 206 -10.22 6.39 15.77
CA PRO A 206 -11.67 6.52 15.66
C PRO A 206 -12.22 5.73 14.46
N VAL A 207 -12.00 4.42 14.44
CA VAL A 207 -12.45 3.53 13.35
C VAL A 207 -13.65 2.71 13.78
N LYS A 208 -14.59 2.46 12.83
CA LYS A 208 -15.71 1.52 13.04
C LYS A 208 -15.31 0.06 12.82
N GLY A 209 -14.28 -0.14 12.00
CA GLY A 209 -13.68 -1.45 11.73
C GLY A 209 -12.61 -1.78 12.75
N PHE A 210 -11.40 -2.02 12.27
CA PHE A 210 -10.22 -2.29 13.09
C PHE A 210 -9.05 -1.41 12.65
N TRP A 211 -8.00 -1.34 13.46
CA TRP A 211 -6.73 -0.74 13.05
C TRP A 211 -5.58 -1.67 13.41
N SER A 212 -4.51 -1.58 12.64
CA SER A 212 -3.26 -2.24 12.96
C SER A 212 -2.07 -1.39 12.55
N LEU A 213 -0.97 -1.58 13.27
CA LEU A 213 0.37 -1.14 12.93
C LEU A 213 1.19 -2.38 12.62
N THR A 214 1.77 -2.45 11.43
CA THR A 214 2.53 -3.61 10.95
C THR A 214 3.96 -3.19 10.60
N LEU A 215 4.96 -4.00 10.96
CA LEU A 215 6.35 -3.74 10.58
C LEU A 215 6.82 -4.64 9.44
N TYR A 216 7.51 -4.01 8.49
CA TYR A 216 8.19 -4.67 7.38
C TYR A 216 9.69 -4.42 7.47
N ASN A 217 10.48 -5.38 7.03
CA ASN A 217 11.89 -5.15 6.76
C ASN A 217 12.05 -4.41 5.41
N ILE A 218 13.29 -4.03 5.11
CA ILE A 218 13.65 -3.32 3.86
C ILE A 218 13.38 -4.12 2.58
N SER A 219 13.16 -5.44 2.68
CA SER A 219 12.78 -6.30 1.56
C SER A 219 11.25 -6.40 1.38
N SER A 220 10.49 -5.56 2.10
CA SER A 220 9.02 -5.56 2.12
C SER A 220 8.41 -6.88 2.59
N THR A 221 9.10 -7.65 3.44
CA THR A 221 8.54 -8.82 4.13
C THR A 221 8.43 -8.55 5.63
N PHE A 222 7.63 -9.35 6.35
CA PHE A 222 7.49 -9.16 7.79
C PHE A 222 8.82 -9.32 8.53
N VAL A 223 9.01 -8.52 9.58
CA VAL A 223 10.17 -8.62 10.46
C VAL A 223 10.11 -9.94 11.24
N ALA A 224 10.99 -10.88 10.91
CA ALA A 224 11.06 -12.15 11.62
C ALA A 224 11.38 -11.93 13.11
N ASN A 225 10.64 -12.60 14.00
CA ASN A 225 10.82 -12.49 15.44
C ASN A 225 10.31 -13.76 16.16
N PRO A 226 10.84 -14.09 17.36
CA PRO A 226 10.46 -15.30 18.10
C PRO A 226 8.99 -15.36 18.53
N LEU A 227 8.31 -14.22 18.65
CA LEU A 227 6.89 -14.15 19.03
C LEU A 227 5.95 -14.42 17.85
N ASN A 228 6.47 -14.49 16.62
CA ASN A 228 5.68 -14.47 15.39
C ASN A 228 4.66 -13.32 15.37
N ARG A 229 5.01 -12.16 15.95
CA ARG A 229 4.18 -10.97 16.06
C ARG A 229 4.68 -9.91 15.08
N HIS A 230 3.90 -9.64 14.04
CA HIS A 230 4.28 -8.70 12.97
C HIS A 230 3.43 -7.43 12.96
N SER A 231 2.35 -7.41 13.73
CA SER A 231 1.48 -6.26 13.90
C SER A 231 0.94 -6.16 15.33
N LEU A 232 0.46 -4.98 15.69
CA LEU A 232 -0.35 -4.71 16.88
C LEU A 232 -1.55 -3.86 16.49
N GLY A 233 -2.65 -4.00 17.22
CA GLY A 233 -3.93 -3.34 16.90
C GLY A 233 -4.95 -3.54 18.01
N ASP A 234 -6.18 -3.11 17.76
CA ASP A 234 -7.33 -3.25 18.66
C ASP A 234 -7.69 -4.68 19.04
N GLN A 235 -7.27 -5.67 18.25
CA GLN A 235 -7.47 -7.10 18.54
C GLN A 235 -6.44 -7.69 19.51
N HIS A 236 -5.39 -6.93 19.83
CA HIS A 236 -4.34 -7.36 20.76
C HIS A 236 -4.62 -6.82 22.17
N PRO A 237 -4.15 -7.50 23.24
CA PRO A 237 -4.37 -7.10 24.62
C PRO A 237 -3.49 -5.90 25.03
N LEU A 238 -3.57 -4.80 24.29
CA LEU A 238 -2.84 -3.56 24.55
C LEU A 238 -3.25 -2.99 25.91
N THR A 239 -2.29 -2.42 26.64
CA THR A 239 -2.50 -1.82 27.95
C THR A 239 -2.14 -0.33 27.96
N TYR A 240 -2.79 0.43 28.82
CA TYR A 240 -2.35 1.76 29.22
C TYR A 240 -1.08 1.68 30.09
N SER A 241 -0.52 2.84 30.45
CA SER A 241 0.69 2.93 31.28
C SER A 241 0.51 2.37 32.70
N ASP A 242 -0.73 2.32 33.20
CA ASP A 242 -1.10 1.73 34.49
C ASP A 242 -1.35 0.21 34.43
N GLY A 243 -1.22 -0.40 33.25
CA GLY A 243 -1.43 -1.84 33.02
C GLY A 243 -2.87 -2.22 32.71
N GLU A 244 -3.84 -1.30 32.76
CA GLU A 244 -5.23 -1.59 32.43
C GLU A 244 -5.40 -1.78 30.91
N PRO A 245 -6.29 -2.68 30.43
CA PRO A 245 -6.54 -2.88 29.01
C PRO A 245 -7.04 -1.61 28.31
N VAL A 246 -6.48 -1.32 27.12
CA VAL A 246 -6.95 -0.23 26.24
C VAL A 246 -8.36 -0.55 25.74
N TYR A 247 -8.61 -1.78 25.33
CA TYR A 247 -9.90 -2.27 24.85
C TYR A 247 -10.54 -3.19 25.89
N GLY A 248 -11.84 -3.01 26.12
CA GLY A 248 -12.57 -3.71 27.17
C GLY A 248 -13.82 -2.96 27.62
N ARG A 249 -14.26 -3.18 28.86
CA ARG A 249 -15.50 -2.58 29.41
C ARG A 249 -15.37 -1.09 29.76
N ASN A 250 -14.14 -0.59 29.88
CA ASN A 250 -13.87 0.78 30.28
C ASN A 250 -13.86 1.70 29.05
N ASN A 251 -14.64 2.79 29.08
CA ASN A 251 -14.69 3.77 27.99
C ASN A 251 -13.55 4.81 28.08
N ARG A 252 -12.36 4.40 28.55
CA ARG A 252 -11.20 5.28 28.68
C ARG A 252 -10.72 5.74 27.29
N THR A 253 -10.26 6.98 27.22
CA THR A 253 -9.69 7.59 26.01
C THR A 253 -8.28 8.11 26.25
N ASP A 254 -7.63 7.64 27.31
CA ASP A 254 -6.28 8.06 27.67
C ASP A 254 -5.27 7.71 26.56
N PRO A 255 -4.12 8.41 26.51
CA PRO A 255 -3.04 8.02 25.63
C PRO A 255 -2.48 6.63 25.97
N PHE A 256 -2.04 5.91 24.94
CA PHE A 256 -1.29 4.66 25.09
C PHE A 256 -0.14 4.65 24.09
N ALA A 257 0.79 3.69 24.22
CA ALA A 257 1.97 3.66 23.36
C ALA A 257 2.36 2.24 22.95
N ILE A 258 3.03 2.13 21.80
CA ILE A 258 3.64 0.90 21.28
C ILE A 258 5.17 1.06 21.32
N LEU A 259 5.85 0.06 21.86
CA LEU A 259 7.32 -0.03 21.87
C LEU A 259 7.80 -0.75 20.61
N LEU A 260 8.67 -0.12 19.86
CA LEU A 260 9.46 -0.74 18.79
C LEU A 260 10.88 -0.96 19.31
N GLN A 261 11.30 -2.22 19.45
CA GLN A 261 12.62 -2.58 19.97
C GLN A 261 13.12 -3.88 19.32
N PRO A 262 14.45 -4.04 19.12
CA PRO A 262 15.03 -5.25 18.53
C PRO A 262 14.55 -6.55 19.18
N SER A 263 14.21 -7.53 18.35
CA SER A 263 13.62 -8.81 18.78
C SER A 263 14.52 -9.68 19.66
N ASP A 264 15.82 -9.39 19.71
CA ASP A 264 16.83 -10.04 20.57
C ASP A 264 17.01 -9.34 21.93
N LYS A 265 16.22 -8.30 22.21
CA LYS A 265 16.14 -7.64 23.52
C LYS A 265 14.85 -8.01 24.23
N ALA A 266 14.96 -8.34 25.52
CA ALA A 266 13.79 -8.51 26.36
C ALA A 266 13.15 -7.12 26.59
N PRO A 267 11.86 -6.92 26.29
CA PRO A 267 11.19 -5.67 26.61
C PRO A 267 11.10 -5.52 28.14
N PRO A 268 11.01 -4.30 28.67
CA PRO A 268 10.67 -4.13 30.08
C PRO A 268 9.32 -4.79 30.36
N SER A 269 9.14 -5.33 31.57
CA SER A 269 8.01 -6.21 31.90
C SER A 269 6.64 -5.61 31.60
N ASN A 270 6.48 -4.29 31.78
CA ASN A 270 5.25 -3.55 31.52
C ASN A 270 4.97 -3.27 30.02
N TRP A 271 5.89 -3.60 29.11
CA TRP A 271 5.75 -3.37 27.67
C TRP A 271 5.44 -4.64 26.87
N THR A 272 5.49 -5.83 27.47
CA THR A 272 5.34 -7.11 26.74
C THR A 272 4.11 -7.18 25.82
N SER A 273 2.96 -6.64 26.27
CA SER A 273 1.74 -6.57 25.47
C SER A 273 1.79 -5.53 24.35
N ASN A 274 2.46 -4.41 24.59
CA ASN A 274 2.56 -3.27 23.68
C ASN A 274 3.87 -3.27 22.86
N TRP A 275 4.63 -4.36 22.90
CA TRP A 275 5.90 -4.49 22.19
C TRP A 275 5.69 -5.09 20.80
N LEU A 276 6.18 -4.38 19.79
CA LEU A 276 6.24 -4.82 18.40
C LEU A 276 7.72 -5.00 18.00
N PRO A 277 8.20 -6.26 17.88
CA PRO A 277 9.61 -6.53 17.65
C PRO A 277 10.15 -5.99 16.32
N THR A 278 11.33 -5.38 16.35
CA THR A 278 12.09 -4.92 15.17
C THR A 278 13.23 -5.89 14.83
N PRO A 279 14.01 -5.68 13.74
CA PRO A 279 15.13 -6.57 13.40
C PRO A 279 16.11 -6.76 14.57
N ALA A 280 16.58 -7.99 14.76
CA ALA A 280 17.53 -8.35 15.83
C ALA A 280 18.86 -7.60 15.65
N GLY A 281 19.43 -7.10 16.74
CA GLY A 281 20.66 -6.29 16.73
C GLY A 281 20.46 -4.87 16.18
N GLY A 282 19.23 -4.48 15.81
CA GLY A 282 18.92 -3.21 15.16
C GLY A 282 18.89 -3.31 13.63
N GLY A 283 18.81 -2.17 12.96
CA GLY A 283 18.73 -2.03 11.51
C GLY A 283 17.47 -1.30 11.05
N ALA A 284 17.34 -1.20 9.72
CA ALA A 284 16.26 -0.48 9.07
C ALA A 284 14.98 -1.33 8.94
N PHE A 285 13.83 -0.67 9.11
CA PHE A 285 12.49 -1.25 8.96
C PHE A 285 11.50 -0.14 8.59
N ALA A 286 10.31 -0.53 8.16
CA ALA A 286 9.24 0.39 7.77
C ALA A 286 7.94 0.04 8.52
N PRO A 287 7.31 1.01 9.21
CA PRO A 287 5.96 0.84 9.73
C PRO A 287 4.98 1.13 8.58
N MET A 288 4.20 0.12 8.18
CA MET A 288 3.46 0.03 6.90
C MET A 288 4.36 -0.31 5.70
N GLN A 289 3.80 -1.03 4.73
CA GLN A 289 4.53 -1.55 3.58
C GLN A 289 5.03 -0.39 2.69
N PRO A 290 6.36 -0.21 2.52
CA PRO A 290 6.86 0.63 1.45
C PRO A 290 6.55 -0.09 0.13
N GLY A 291 5.77 0.55 -0.74
CA GLY A 291 5.67 0.12 -2.13
C GLY A 291 7.08 0.07 -2.70
N LYS A 292 7.52 -1.09 -3.22
CA LYS A 292 8.89 -1.36 -3.68
C LYS A 292 9.49 -0.15 -4.42
N LEU A 293 10.37 0.57 -3.75
CA LEU A 293 11.37 1.43 -4.36
C LEU A 293 12.73 0.78 -4.09
N THR A 294 13.48 0.48 -5.14
CA THR A 294 14.93 0.44 -5.01
C THR A 294 15.37 1.87 -4.70
N PRO A 295 16.03 2.14 -3.56
CA PRO A 295 16.57 3.46 -3.29
C PRO A 295 17.57 3.82 -4.40
N ASP A 296 17.46 5.04 -4.93
CA ASP A 296 18.64 5.71 -5.46
C ASP A 296 19.40 6.24 -4.24
N ASP A 297 20.64 5.80 -4.06
CA ASP A 297 21.48 6.10 -2.91
C ASP A 297 21.85 7.59 -2.89
N SER A 298 21.00 8.44 -2.32
CA SER A 298 21.47 9.69 -1.72
C SER A 298 20.44 10.30 -0.76
N GLN A 299 20.91 10.54 0.46
CA GLN A 299 20.32 11.36 1.52
C GLN A 299 19.39 10.65 2.51
N GLN A 300 20.00 9.81 3.35
CA GLN A 300 19.50 9.53 4.70
C GLN A 300 19.69 10.79 5.56
N GLN A 301 18.60 11.44 5.97
CA GLN A 301 18.64 12.40 7.08
C GLN A 301 17.90 11.81 8.28
N GLU A 302 18.60 11.76 9.42
CA GLU A 302 18.05 11.24 10.65
C GLU A 302 17.05 12.21 11.31
N PRO A 303 15.96 11.72 11.90
CA PRO A 303 15.08 12.54 12.74
C PRO A 303 15.80 12.98 14.03
N HIS A 304 15.49 14.21 14.47
CA HIS A 304 16.11 14.84 15.64
C HIS A 304 15.86 14.06 16.94
N ARG A 305 16.95 13.78 17.67
CA ARG A 305 17.00 12.99 18.90
C ARG A 305 16.81 13.88 20.13
N ASN A 306 15.73 13.67 20.89
CA ASN A 306 15.51 14.29 22.20
C ASN A 306 15.15 13.23 23.28
N ASN A 307 16.05 12.27 23.54
CA ASN A 307 16.18 11.51 24.80
C ASN A 307 17.33 10.48 24.71
N PRO A 308 18.00 10.10 25.82
CA PRO A 308 18.98 9.01 25.78
C PRO A 308 18.24 7.66 25.72
N GLY A 309 18.38 6.93 24.61
CA GLY A 309 17.99 5.52 24.47
C GLY A 309 16.74 5.24 23.61
N CYS A 310 15.72 6.11 23.62
CA CYS A 310 14.51 5.89 22.82
C CYS A 310 14.02 7.14 22.11
N GLY A 311 13.76 7.03 20.80
CA GLY A 311 13.08 8.04 20.01
C GLY A 311 11.57 8.03 20.26
N LYS A 312 10.92 9.19 20.07
CA LYS A 312 9.46 9.31 20.12
C LYS A 312 8.90 9.53 18.71
N LEU A 313 7.81 8.85 18.42
CA LEU A 313 7.01 9.00 17.21
C LEU A 313 5.56 9.20 17.64
N ASP A 314 4.87 10.19 17.09
CA ASP A 314 3.44 10.32 17.32
C ASP A 314 2.69 9.45 16.30
N SER A 315 1.61 8.81 16.74
CA SER A 315 0.70 8.14 15.82
C SER A 315 -0.15 9.18 15.10
N MET A 316 -0.69 8.79 13.95
CA MET A 316 -1.62 9.60 13.15
C MET A 316 -2.72 10.29 13.97
N TYR A 317 -3.24 9.60 14.98
CA TYR A 317 -4.44 10.00 15.67
C TYR A 317 -4.06 10.81 16.91
N GLY A 318 -3.83 12.11 16.68
CA GLY A 318 -3.45 13.10 17.69
C GLY A 318 -3.80 14.56 17.36
N LEU A 319 -4.31 14.82 16.15
CA LEU A 319 -4.81 16.13 15.72
C LEU A 319 -6.24 15.93 15.24
N GLY A 320 -7.17 16.77 15.70
CA GLY A 320 -8.61 16.61 15.49
C GLY A 320 -9.07 16.73 14.03
N THR A 321 -8.81 15.72 13.22
CA THR A 321 -9.48 15.53 11.94
C THR A 321 -10.67 14.61 12.14
N ASP A 322 -11.83 15.24 12.29
CA ASP A 322 -13.13 14.59 12.28
C ASP A 322 -13.36 13.99 10.88
N PHE A 323 -13.15 12.68 10.73
CA PHE A 323 -13.51 11.94 9.50
C PHE A 323 -15.04 11.74 9.39
N SER A 324 -15.82 12.38 10.27
CA SER A 324 -17.26 12.48 10.15
C SER A 324 -17.62 13.79 9.46
N ARG A 325 -18.11 13.71 8.22
CA ARG A 325 -19.35 14.38 7.71
C ARG A 325 -19.30 14.54 6.18
N PRO A 326 -20.48 14.57 5.53
CA PRO A 326 -21.62 13.65 5.60
C PRO A 326 -21.71 12.73 4.38
#